data_AF-A0A8T3ABF7-F1
#
_entry.id   AF-A0A8T3ABF7-F1
#
_cell.length_a   1.000
_cell.length_b   1.000
_cell.length_c   1.000
_cell.angle_alpha   90.00
_cell.angle_beta   90.00
_cell.angle_gamma   90.00
#
_symmetry.space_group_name_H-M   'P 1'
#
loop_
_entity.id
_entity.type
_entity.pdbx_description
1 polymer ?
#
loop_
_entity_poly.entity_id
_entity_poly.type
_entity_poly.pdbx_seq_one_letter_code
_entity_poly.pdbx_strand_id
1 'polypeptide(L)'
;MDAKYCLGKHLTNISPKPRDSKVWKRLSKIKWEVEPHILWGLREGDIFFWKDKWIGMDSFYSILNTTSSASVKVNSIFTNNCWDYEKLSCMVSDCITSRILNVPINTLSKDIILSGLSKDGVFNIEKAWHSFRFKGNADIIFLNMWHHSIPSTIFFLCGEHFINSSLLRIILPKKGFSFTSKCQCCFHIESMHHVFISGPVAVRTWIYFDDLFNLNCFNTHLSLKMLLKAWFINSKGHIRNCIPCLILWFLWLERNNSIFNGVKMNHINVIQWIKDKILSLVNVNLLTVKSFSNYFHITSSLGISWLKPPNAFKVLYWIKPPPNGFKLNVHGSDTGCGGLIRDSNGHLIIAFAGPIHNGNKDYAIGLAILYGI
;
A
#
# COMPACT_ATOMS: atom_id res chain seq x y z
N MET A 1 -16.98 -7.53 33.48
CA MET A 1 -15.59 -7.83 33.04
C MET A 1 -14.59 -6.96 33.80
N ASP A 2 -13.83 -7.54 34.71
CA ASP A 2 -12.68 -6.88 35.36
C ASP A 2 -11.41 -7.06 34.52
N ALA A 3 -11.31 -6.27 33.46
CA ALA A 3 -10.06 -6.14 32.71
C ALA A 3 -9.17 -5.06 33.35
N LYS A 4 -7.84 -5.25 33.30
CA LYS A 4 -6.82 -4.33 33.84
C LYS A 4 -7.08 -2.84 33.57
N TYR A 5 -7.67 -2.51 32.42
CA TYR A 5 -7.96 -1.15 32.00
C TYR A 5 -9.46 -0.79 32.04
N CYS A 6 -10.34 -1.75 32.26
CA CYS A 6 -11.80 -1.61 32.15
C CYS A 6 -12.56 -1.98 33.44
N LEU A 7 -11.93 -1.83 34.61
CA LEU A 7 -12.45 -2.06 35.97
C LEU A 7 -13.97 -1.77 36.11
N GLY A 8 -14.82 -2.74 35.80
CA GLY A 8 -16.29 -2.58 35.77
C GLY A 8 -16.85 -1.44 34.90
N LYS A 9 -16.11 -0.90 33.91
CA LYS A 9 -16.57 0.20 33.04
C LYS A 9 -16.68 -0.24 31.58
N HIS A 10 -17.70 0.26 30.89
CA HIS A 10 -17.88 0.05 29.46
C HIS A 10 -16.73 0.70 28.66
N LEU A 11 -16.31 0.07 27.56
CA LEU A 11 -15.15 0.48 26.75
C LEU A 11 -15.22 1.95 26.30
N THR A 12 -16.40 2.40 25.88
CA THR A 12 -16.63 3.78 25.42
C THR A 12 -16.40 4.82 26.53
N ASN A 13 -16.64 4.47 27.80
CA ASN A 13 -16.50 5.36 28.94
C ASN A 13 -15.07 5.48 29.50
N ILE A 14 -14.10 4.74 28.96
CA ILE A 14 -12.74 4.71 29.51
C ILE A 14 -11.84 5.69 28.76
N SER A 15 -11.14 6.55 29.49
CA SER A 15 -10.11 7.44 28.97
C SER A 15 -8.70 6.94 29.37
N PRO A 16 -7.71 7.00 28.46
CA PRO A 16 -6.35 6.60 28.77
C PRO A 16 -5.69 7.61 29.72
N LYS A 17 -4.97 7.10 30.73
CA LYS A 17 -4.22 7.89 31.73
C LYS A 17 -2.78 8.15 31.27
N PRO A 18 -2.10 9.18 31.82
CA PRO A 18 -0.70 9.47 31.47
C PRO A 18 0.26 8.32 31.70
N ARG A 19 0.04 7.52 32.76
CA ARG A 19 0.89 6.35 33.11
C ARG A 19 0.54 5.08 32.34
N ASP A 20 -0.49 5.08 31.51
CA ASP A 20 -0.88 3.90 30.76
C ASP A 20 0.14 3.53 29.67
N SER A 21 0.17 2.25 29.34
CA SER A 21 1.04 1.70 28.31
C SER A 21 0.78 2.35 26.94
N LYS A 22 1.82 2.45 26.11
CA LYS A 22 1.69 2.96 24.74
C LYS A 22 0.71 2.12 23.90
N VAL A 23 0.64 0.82 24.17
CA VAL A 23 -0.30 -0.11 23.50
C VAL A 23 -1.73 0.22 23.88
N TRP A 24 -2.04 0.38 25.18
CA TRP A 24 -3.39 0.74 25.62
C TRP A 24 -3.84 2.08 25.02
N LYS A 25 -2.97 3.10 25.05
CA LYS A 25 -3.26 4.40 24.44
C LYS A 25 -3.58 4.30 22.95
N ARG A 26 -2.98 3.35 22.22
CA ARG A 26 -3.31 3.09 20.80
C ARG A 26 -4.65 2.39 20.67
N LEU A 27 -4.93 1.37 21.47
CA LEU A 27 -6.22 0.68 21.50
C LEU A 27 -7.37 1.64 21.84
N SER A 28 -7.18 2.54 22.82
CA SER A 28 -8.19 3.55 23.18
C SER A 28 -8.50 4.54 22.05
N LYS A 29 -7.61 4.73 21.06
CA LYS A 29 -7.87 5.61 19.92
C LYS A 29 -8.82 4.99 18.90
N ILE A 30 -8.72 3.68 18.70
CA ILE A 30 -9.53 2.94 17.71
C ILE A 30 -10.82 2.38 18.32
N LYS A 31 -11.05 2.53 19.63
CA LYS A 31 -12.17 1.89 20.33
C LYS A 31 -13.54 2.22 19.71
N TRP A 32 -13.72 3.43 19.18
CA TRP A 32 -14.97 3.87 18.54
C TRP A 32 -15.19 3.24 17.17
N GLU A 33 -14.11 2.86 16.48
CA GLU A 33 -14.18 2.13 15.22
C GLU A 33 -14.48 0.65 15.46
N VAL A 34 -13.96 0.08 16.55
CA VAL A 34 -14.10 -1.34 16.88
C VAL A 34 -15.44 -1.65 17.56
N GLU A 35 -15.91 -0.79 18.46
CA GLU A 35 -17.12 -1.03 19.27
C GLU A 35 -18.38 -1.40 18.47
N PRO A 36 -18.68 -0.78 17.31
CA PRO A 36 -19.83 -1.16 16.50
C PRO A 36 -19.84 -2.62 16.05
N HIS A 37 -18.66 -3.26 16.02
CA HIS A 37 -18.46 -4.64 15.58
C HIS A 37 -18.33 -5.64 16.75
N ILE A 38 -18.43 -5.19 18.00
CA ILE A 38 -18.41 -6.05 19.18
C ILE A 38 -19.84 -6.47 19.52
N LEU A 39 -20.09 -7.78 19.53
CA LEU A 39 -21.34 -8.39 19.96
C LEU A 39 -21.08 -9.24 21.20
N TRP A 40 -22.12 -9.54 21.98
CA TRP A 40 -22.02 -10.35 23.18
C TRP A 40 -22.96 -11.55 23.13
N GLY A 41 -22.38 -12.74 23.30
CA GLY A 41 -23.13 -13.96 23.58
C GLY A 41 -23.45 -14.02 25.07
N LEU A 42 -24.72 -13.76 25.41
CA LEU A 42 -25.20 -13.69 26.78
C LEU A 42 -25.15 -15.05 27.49
N ARG A 43 -24.52 -15.08 28.68
CA ARG A 43 -24.39 -16.24 29.56
C ARG A 43 -24.51 -15.80 31.03
N GLU A 44 -23.42 -15.77 31.81
CA GLU A 44 -23.45 -15.30 33.22
C GLU A 44 -24.00 -13.88 33.39
N GLY A 45 -24.08 -13.07 32.33
CA GLY A 45 -24.76 -11.78 32.33
C GLY A 45 -23.95 -10.65 32.98
N ASP A 46 -22.62 -10.77 33.05
CA ASP A 46 -21.69 -9.71 33.46
C ASP A 46 -21.39 -8.74 32.30
N ILE A 47 -22.45 -8.37 31.58
CA ILE A 47 -22.47 -7.40 30.48
C ILE A 47 -23.43 -6.26 30.81
N PHE A 48 -23.21 -5.09 30.22
CA PHE A 48 -24.01 -3.89 30.44
C PHE A 48 -25.31 -3.97 29.65
N PHE A 49 -26.44 -3.99 30.36
CA PHE A 49 -27.77 -4.14 29.78
C PHE A 49 -28.04 -3.15 28.64
N TRP A 50 -27.75 -1.87 28.87
CA TRP A 50 -28.05 -0.79 27.92
C TRP A 50 -27.03 -0.64 26.79
N LYS A 51 -25.75 -0.93 27.07
CA LYS A 51 -24.63 -0.54 26.19
C LYS A 51 -24.13 -1.68 25.32
N ASP A 52 -24.08 -2.89 25.87
CA ASP A 52 -23.59 -4.05 25.14
C ASP A 52 -24.65 -4.56 24.16
N LYS A 53 -24.20 -5.09 23.01
CA LYS A 53 -25.05 -5.66 21.97
C LYS A 53 -25.27 -7.16 22.21
N TRP A 54 -26.30 -7.50 22.97
CA TRP A 54 -26.60 -8.89 23.35
C TRP A 54 -27.94 -9.41 22.83
N ILE A 55 -28.77 -8.54 22.23
CA ILE A 55 -29.96 -8.92 21.45
C ILE A 55 -29.85 -8.24 20.08
N GLY A 56 -29.38 -8.99 19.08
CA GLY A 56 -29.23 -8.49 17.72
C GLY A 56 -27.99 -7.58 17.52
N MET A 57 -28.09 -6.65 16.57
CA MET A 57 -26.94 -5.87 16.08
C MET A 57 -26.78 -4.48 16.73
N ASP A 58 -27.77 -4.05 17.51
CA ASP A 58 -27.82 -2.74 18.13
C ASP A 58 -27.98 -2.86 19.66
N SER A 59 -27.49 -1.86 20.38
CA SER A 59 -27.67 -1.78 21.83
C SER A 59 -29.00 -1.11 22.17
N PHE A 60 -29.56 -1.42 23.35
CA PHE A 60 -30.81 -0.78 23.80
C PHE A 60 -30.68 0.74 23.95
N TYR A 61 -29.49 1.22 24.32
CA TYR A 61 -29.16 2.65 24.32
C TYR A 61 -29.39 3.28 22.94
N SER A 62 -28.95 2.60 21.87
CA SER A 62 -29.14 3.08 20.49
C SER A 62 -30.59 2.96 20.03
N ILE A 63 -31.26 1.83 20.31
CA ILE A 63 -32.63 1.56 19.83
C ILE A 63 -33.63 2.52 20.47
N LEU A 64 -33.52 2.75 21.79
CA LEU A 64 -34.50 3.52 22.56
C LEU A 64 -34.12 5.00 22.68
N ASN A 65 -32.96 5.40 22.17
CA ASN A 65 -32.40 6.76 22.29
C ASN A 65 -32.49 7.30 23.74
N THR A 66 -32.23 6.43 24.72
CA THR A 66 -32.39 6.76 26.15
C THR A 66 -31.12 7.41 26.70
N THR A 67 -31.27 8.33 27.65
CA THR A 67 -30.15 8.93 28.39
C THR A 67 -29.72 8.10 29.61
N SER A 68 -30.29 6.89 29.79
CA SER A 68 -29.98 6.02 30.92
C SER A 68 -28.54 5.51 30.84
N SER A 69 -27.65 6.20 31.53
CA SER A 69 -26.23 5.87 31.67
C SER A 69 -25.97 4.78 32.72
N ALA A 70 -27.04 4.18 33.25
CA ALA A 70 -27.00 3.27 34.37
C ALA A 70 -26.12 2.06 34.03
N SER A 71 -25.15 1.78 34.89
CA SER A 71 -24.26 0.62 34.82
C SER A 71 -24.97 -0.65 35.27
N VAL A 72 -26.19 -0.87 34.78
CA VAL A 72 -27.00 -2.04 35.08
C VAL A 72 -26.43 -3.24 34.33
N LYS A 73 -26.28 -4.34 35.05
CA LYS A 73 -25.83 -5.62 34.49
C LYS A 73 -27.01 -6.49 34.15
N VAL A 74 -26.85 -7.38 33.18
CA VAL A 74 -27.94 -8.30 32.80
C VAL A 74 -28.23 -9.26 33.95
N ASN A 75 -27.20 -9.73 34.65
CA ASN A 75 -27.35 -10.62 35.81
C ASN A 75 -28.04 -10.01 37.04
N SER A 76 -28.21 -8.68 37.11
CA SER A 76 -29.04 -8.09 38.17
C SER A 76 -30.54 -8.19 37.89
N ILE A 77 -30.91 -8.51 36.65
CA ILE A 77 -32.29 -8.63 36.16
C ILE A 77 -32.65 -10.11 35.91
N PHE A 78 -31.68 -11.01 35.98
CA PHE A 78 -31.88 -12.46 35.85
C PHE A 78 -31.49 -13.15 37.15
N THR A 79 -32.47 -13.65 37.91
CA THR A 79 -32.26 -14.29 39.22
C THR A 79 -32.99 -15.62 39.28
N ASN A 80 -32.42 -16.60 39.99
CA ASN A 80 -33.02 -17.94 40.14
C ASN A 80 -33.41 -18.62 38.81
N ASN A 81 -32.58 -18.47 37.78
CA ASN A 81 -32.83 -18.95 36.41
C ASN A 81 -34.08 -18.39 35.72
N CYS A 82 -34.61 -17.25 36.19
CA CYS A 82 -35.74 -16.56 35.60
C CYS A 82 -35.46 -15.06 35.40
N TRP A 83 -36.05 -14.50 34.35
CA TRP A 83 -36.07 -13.05 34.12
C TRP A 83 -37.04 -12.37 35.09
N ASP A 84 -36.61 -11.26 35.70
CA ASP A 84 -37.45 -10.40 36.53
C ASP A 84 -38.36 -9.54 35.64
N TYR A 85 -39.59 -10.02 35.41
CA TYR A 85 -40.55 -9.37 34.52
C TYR A 85 -40.91 -7.95 34.98
N GLU A 86 -41.15 -7.75 36.27
CA GLU A 86 -41.55 -6.46 36.81
C GLU A 86 -40.46 -5.41 36.56
N LYS A 87 -39.20 -5.74 36.86
CA LYS A 87 -38.07 -4.85 36.55
C LYS A 87 -37.93 -4.57 35.06
N LEU A 88 -38.12 -5.58 34.20
CA LEU A 88 -38.04 -5.39 32.75
C LEU A 88 -39.15 -4.47 32.23
N SER A 89 -40.40 -4.68 32.67
CA SER A 89 -41.55 -3.85 32.26
C SER A 89 -41.43 -2.38 32.66
N CYS A 90 -40.70 -2.09 33.75
CA CYS A 90 -40.39 -0.72 34.17
C CYS A 90 -39.24 -0.10 33.36
N MET A 91 -38.38 -0.90 32.74
CA MET A 91 -37.20 -0.43 32.02
C MET A 91 -37.43 -0.27 30.52
N VAL A 92 -38.13 -1.21 29.89
CA VAL A 92 -38.30 -1.28 28.44
C VAL A 92 -39.75 -1.59 28.06
N SER A 93 -40.14 -1.30 26.82
CA SER A 93 -41.49 -1.56 26.33
C SER A 93 -41.82 -3.06 26.28
N ASP A 94 -43.11 -3.41 26.33
CA ASP A 94 -43.59 -4.81 26.30
C ASP A 94 -43.08 -5.61 25.10
N CYS A 95 -42.91 -4.96 23.94
CA CYS A 95 -42.36 -5.59 22.74
C CYS A 95 -40.87 -5.95 22.88
N ILE A 96 -40.10 -5.25 23.71
CA ILE A 96 -38.71 -5.59 24.03
C ILE A 96 -38.66 -6.60 25.16
N THR A 97 -39.49 -6.44 26.19
CA THR A 97 -39.63 -7.38 27.30
C THR A 97 -39.92 -8.79 26.79
N SER A 98 -40.90 -8.95 25.91
CA SER A 98 -41.22 -10.25 25.28
C SER A 98 -40.04 -10.85 24.51
N ARG A 99 -39.22 -10.04 23.85
CA ARG A 99 -38.00 -10.52 23.17
C ARG A 99 -36.93 -10.97 24.17
N ILE A 100 -36.74 -10.25 25.26
CA ILE A 100 -35.78 -10.58 26.32
C ILE A 100 -36.17 -11.90 27.01
N LEU A 101 -37.45 -12.08 27.33
CA LEU A 101 -37.95 -13.31 27.99
C LEU A 101 -37.66 -14.58 27.19
N ASN A 102 -37.59 -14.48 25.85
CA ASN A 102 -37.30 -15.59 24.96
C ASN A 102 -35.79 -15.89 24.81
N VAL A 103 -34.90 -15.11 25.43
CA VAL A 103 -33.45 -15.34 25.34
C VAL A 103 -33.05 -16.45 26.32
N PRO A 104 -32.53 -17.60 25.83
CA PRO A 104 -32.03 -18.64 26.71
C PRO A 104 -30.71 -18.22 27.35
N ILE A 105 -30.61 -18.33 28.68
CA ILE A 105 -29.39 -18.00 29.43
C ILE A 105 -28.82 -19.27 30.07
N ASN A 106 -27.51 -19.45 29.92
CA ASN A 106 -26.75 -20.42 30.69
C ASN A 106 -25.76 -19.71 31.63
N THR A 107 -26.11 -19.64 32.91
CA THR A 107 -25.33 -18.96 33.97
C THR A 107 -24.06 -19.71 34.38
N LEU A 108 -23.88 -20.96 33.94
CA LEU A 108 -22.71 -21.78 34.30
C LEU A 108 -21.44 -21.41 33.53
N SER A 109 -21.54 -20.50 32.56
CA SER A 109 -20.44 -20.15 31.66
C SER A 109 -20.27 -18.65 31.51
N LYS A 110 -19.03 -18.22 31.26
CA LYS A 110 -18.72 -16.79 31.07
C LYS A 110 -19.23 -16.27 29.74
N ASP A 111 -19.65 -15.00 29.73
CA ASP A 111 -20.07 -14.28 28.53
C ASP A 111 -18.99 -14.32 27.44
N ILE A 112 -19.43 -14.44 26.17
CA ILE A 112 -18.51 -14.52 25.02
C ILE A 112 -18.56 -13.22 24.23
N ILE A 113 -17.39 -12.72 23.83
CA ILE A 113 -17.29 -11.66 22.82
C ILE A 113 -17.40 -12.30 21.43
N LEU A 114 -18.39 -11.83 20.67
CA LEU A 114 -18.65 -12.21 19.28
C LEU A 114 -18.26 -11.07 18.35
N SER A 115 -17.87 -11.40 17.12
CA SER A 115 -17.52 -10.44 16.08
C SER A 115 -18.66 -10.24 15.09
N GLY A 116 -19.19 -9.02 15.03
CA GLY A 116 -20.17 -8.61 14.02
C GLY A 116 -19.62 -8.54 12.59
N LEU A 117 -18.33 -8.82 12.38
CA LEU A 117 -17.69 -8.89 11.06
C LEU A 117 -17.87 -10.25 10.38
N SER A 118 -18.44 -11.22 11.10
CA SER A 118 -18.49 -12.62 10.72
C SER A 118 -19.89 -13.17 10.96
N LYS A 119 -20.42 -14.00 10.05
CA LYS A 119 -21.76 -14.58 10.19
C LYS A 119 -21.83 -15.61 11.33
N ASP A 120 -20.71 -16.25 11.61
CA ASP A 120 -20.48 -17.24 12.66
C ASP A 120 -20.12 -16.62 14.02
N GLY A 121 -19.97 -15.29 14.09
CA GLY A 121 -19.60 -14.58 15.32
C GLY A 121 -18.15 -14.79 15.76
N VAL A 122 -17.35 -15.57 15.04
CA VAL A 122 -15.94 -15.84 15.34
C VAL A 122 -15.05 -14.72 14.80
N PHE A 123 -14.24 -14.14 15.69
CA PHE A 123 -13.29 -13.11 15.29
C PHE A 123 -12.23 -13.66 14.31
N ASN A 124 -12.06 -12.97 13.19
CA ASN A 124 -11.06 -13.30 12.18
C ASN A 124 -10.26 -12.04 11.82
N ILE A 125 -8.93 -12.14 11.91
CA ILE A 125 -7.99 -11.04 11.68
C ILE A 125 -8.05 -10.54 10.23
N GLU A 126 -8.18 -11.44 9.25
CA GLU A 126 -8.24 -11.09 7.83
C GLU A 126 -9.51 -10.27 7.52
N LYS A 127 -10.67 -10.72 8.02
CA LYS A 127 -11.92 -9.97 7.89
C LYS A 127 -11.83 -8.59 8.55
N ALA A 128 -11.32 -8.53 9.77
CA ALA A 128 -11.09 -7.26 10.48
C ALA A 128 -10.15 -6.33 9.70
N TRP A 129 -9.03 -6.84 9.20
CA TRP A 129 -8.10 -6.07 8.40
C TRP A 129 -8.77 -5.47 7.16
N HIS A 130 -9.58 -6.26 6.45
CA HIS A 130 -10.29 -5.78 5.27
C HIS A 130 -11.37 -4.74 5.58
N SER A 131 -12.03 -4.83 6.74
CA SER A 131 -13.06 -3.88 7.16
C SER A 131 -12.51 -2.54 7.63
N PHE A 132 -11.38 -2.54 8.35
CA PHE A 132 -10.81 -1.31 8.92
C PHE A 132 -9.80 -0.61 8.02
N ARG A 133 -9.21 -1.30 7.04
CA ARG A 133 -8.20 -0.68 6.18
C ARG A 133 -8.82 0.36 5.24
N PHE A 134 -8.17 1.51 5.12
CA PHE A 134 -8.41 2.44 4.03
C PHE A 134 -7.64 1.97 2.79
N LYS A 135 -8.36 1.59 1.72
CA LYS A 135 -7.75 1.22 0.44
C LYS A 135 -7.59 2.47 -0.42
N GLY A 136 -6.39 3.05 -0.45
CA GLY A 136 -6.03 4.09 -1.41
C GLY A 136 -5.85 3.55 -2.83
N ASN A 137 -5.74 4.46 -3.80
CA ASN A 137 -5.35 4.10 -5.17
C ASN A 137 -3.94 3.50 -5.18
N ALA A 138 -3.76 2.44 -5.96
CA ALA A 138 -2.45 1.81 -6.12
C ALA A 138 -1.52 2.76 -6.87
N ASP A 139 -0.52 3.31 -6.18
CA ASP A 139 0.49 4.16 -6.81
C ASP A 139 1.50 3.27 -7.54
N ILE A 140 1.65 3.51 -8.84
CA ILE A 140 2.49 2.73 -9.76
C ILE A 140 3.94 2.63 -9.27
N ILE A 141 4.42 3.64 -8.54
CA ILE A 141 5.76 3.64 -7.95
C ILE A 141 5.88 2.49 -6.95
N PHE A 142 4.93 2.37 -6.02
CA PHE A 142 4.94 1.31 -5.00
C PHE A 142 4.74 -0.08 -5.61
N LEU A 143 3.87 -0.19 -6.63
CA LEU A 143 3.67 -1.45 -7.33
C LEU A 143 4.94 -1.96 -8.02
N ASN A 144 5.73 -1.05 -8.58
CA ASN A 144 6.99 -1.38 -9.27
C ASN A 144 8.15 -1.62 -8.30
N MET A 145 8.12 -1.03 -7.10
CA MET A 145 9.09 -1.29 -6.04
C MET A 145 8.84 -2.61 -5.31
N TRP A 146 7.58 -3.07 -5.26
CA TRP A 146 7.22 -4.31 -4.58
C TRP A 146 7.60 -5.54 -5.41
N HIS A 147 8.87 -5.94 -5.32
CA HIS A 147 9.43 -7.06 -6.07
C HIS A 147 10.57 -7.73 -5.29
N HIS A 148 10.77 -9.05 -5.46
CA HIS A 148 11.79 -9.82 -4.74
C HIS A 148 13.24 -9.40 -5.03
N SER A 149 13.48 -8.73 -6.16
CA SER A 149 14.80 -8.14 -6.48
C SER A 149 15.13 -6.92 -5.62
N ILE A 150 14.14 -6.35 -4.92
CA ILE A 150 14.31 -5.24 -4.00
C ILE A 150 14.04 -5.78 -2.59
N PRO A 151 15.08 -5.87 -1.73
CA PRO A 151 14.91 -6.30 -0.35
C PRO A 151 13.83 -5.49 0.39
N SER A 152 13.07 -6.15 1.25
CA SER A 152 11.99 -5.51 2.02
C SER A 152 12.47 -4.31 2.83
N THR A 153 13.68 -4.37 3.40
CA THR A 153 14.32 -3.26 4.11
C THR A 153 14.47 -2.00 3.24
N ILE A 154 14.87 -2.17 1.97
CA ILE A 154 14.99 -1.09 1.00
C ILE A 154 13.61 -0.57 0.62
N PHE A 155 12.65 -1.48 0.39
CA PHE A 155 11.27 -1.12 0.07
C PHE A 155 10.63 -0.26 1.17
N PHE A 156 10.69 -0.69 2.43
CA PHE A 156 10.08 0.05 3.55
C PHE A 156 10.72 1.41 3.73
N LEU A 157 12.05 1.49 3.65
CA LEU A 157 12.76 2.75 3.81
C LEU A 157 12.47 3.72 2.65
N CYS A 158 12.49 3.25 1.40
CA CYS A 158 12.15 4.10 0.26
C CYS A 158 10.66 4.48 0.23
N GLY A 159 9.77 3.51 0.52
CA GLY A 159 8.32 3.65 0.45
C GLY A 159 7.73 4.50 1.57
N GLU A 160 7.90 4.09 2.82
CA GLU A 160 7.30 4.79 3.97
C GLU A 160 8.01 6.10 4.30
N HIS A 161 9.35 6.11 4.22
CA HIS A 161 10.11 7.26 4.71
C HIS A 161 10.39 8.30 3.63
N PHE A 162 10.69 7.89 2.40
CA PHE A 162 11.11 8.84 1.35
C PHE A 162 9.98 9.28 0.42
N ILE A 163 9.03 8.40 0.12
CA ILE A 163 7.92 8.70 -0.81
C ILE A 163 6.67 9.17 -0.06
N ASN A 164 6.27 8.49 1.02
CA ASN A 164 5.04 8.83 1.78
C ASN A 164 5.23 9.84 2.91
N SER A 165 6.47 10.34 3.09
CA SER A 165 6.86 11.43 4.00
C SER A 165 5.96 11.63 5.23
N SER A 166 6.04 10.68 6.18
CA SER A 166 5.47 10.87 7.52
C SER A 166 6.47 10.62 8.67
N LEU A 167 7.66 10.08 8.38
CA LEU A 167 8.61 9.64 9.41
C LEU A 167 10.04 10.17 9.30
N LEU A 168 10.32 11.11 8.38
CA LEU A 168 11.55 11.92 8.40
C LEU A 168 11.35 13.31 8.99
N ARG A 169 10.48 13.41 10.00
CA ARG A 169 10.87 14.24 11.13
C ARG A 169 12.08 13.56 11.75
N ILE A 170 13.26 13.98 11.31
CA ILE A 170 14.54 13.85 12.01
C ILE A 170 14.20 13.77 13.50
N ILE A 171 14.64 12.73 14.21
CA ILE A 171 14.27 12.47 15.61
C ILE A 171 14.80 13.54 16.59
N LEU A 172 15.36 14.65 16.10
CA LEU A 172 16.04 15.66 16.91
C LEU A 172 15.19 16.91 17.25
N PRO A 173 14.33 17.49 16.39
CA PRO A 173 13.57 18.68 16.77
C PRO A 173 12.45 18.38 17.78
N LYS A 174 11.90 17.16 17.80
CA LYS A 174 10.89 16.76 18.80
C LYS A 174 11.44 16.63 20.22
N LYS A 175 12.75 16.77 20.42
CA LYS A 175 13.42 16.85 21.74
C LYS A 175 13.98 18.24 22.06
N GLY A 176 13.61 19.28 21.32
CA GLY A 176 13.99 20.67 21.64
C GLY A 176 15.38 21.10 21.14
N PHE A 177 16.07 20.27 20.34
CA PHE A 177 17.36 20.63 19.76
C PHE A 177 17.19 21.12 18.32
N SER A 178 17.24 22.44 18.15
CA SER A 178 17.35 23.11 16.86
C SER A 178 18.78 23.00 16.34
N PHE A 179 19.11 21.89 15.68
CA PHE A 179 20.28 21.87 14.81
C PHE A 179 19.79 21.80 13.36
N THR A 180 20.05 22.87 12.60
CA THR A 180 20.14 22.77 11.15
C THR A 180 21.34 21.88 10.85
N SER A 181 21.12 20.56 10.76
CA SER A 181 22.19 19.63 10.44
C SER A 181 22.76 20.03 9.08
N LYS A 182 24.03 20.43 9.07
CA LYS A 182 24.77 20.69 7.83
C LYS A 182 25.04 19.36 7.15
N CYS A 183 24.87 19.27 5.83
CA CYS A 183 25.24 18.08 5.07
C CYS A 183 26.74 17.83 5.24
N GLN A 184 27.12 16.61 5.58
CA GLN A 184 28.54 16.24 5.64
C GLN A 184 29.23 16.25 4.27
N CYS A 185 28.44 16.26 3.19
CA CYS A 185 28.93 16.33 1.83
C CYS A 185 29.44 17.73 1.41
N CYS A 186 28.75 18.80 1.82
CA CYS A 186 28.98 20.16 1.31
C CYS A 186 28.61 21.29 2.28
N PHE A 187 28.35 20.96 3.54
CA PHE A 187 28.04 21.89 4.64
C PHE A 187 26.81 22.80 4.47
N HIS A 188 26.02 22.61 3.40
CA HIS A 188 24.71 23.24 3.20
C HIS A 188 23.66 22.65 4.14
N ILE A 189 22.51 23.31 4.28
CA ILE A 189 21.39 22.82 5.11
C ILE A 189 20.91 21.47 4.57
N GLU A 190 20.94 20.45 5.43
CA GLU A 190 20.52 19.12 5.04
C GLU A 190 18.99 19.03 4.98
N SER A 191 18.48 18.68 3.81
CA SER A 191 17.09 18.34 3.58
C SER A 191 16.99 16.99 2.88
N MET A 192 15.80 16.37 2.90
CA MET A 192 15.53 15.14 2.15
C MET A 192 15.93 15.27 0.68
N HIS A 193 15.47 16.34 0.06
CA HIS A 193 15.78 16.61 -1.34
C HIS A 193 17.29 16.81 -1.55
N HIS A 194 17.98 17.46 -0.61
CA HIS A 194 19.42 17.63 -0.69
C HIS A 194 20.18 16.30 -0.56
N VAL A 195 19.84 15.46 0.41
CA VAL A 195 20.52 14.16 0.61
C VAL A 195 20.32 13.23 -0.58
N PHE A 196 19.12 13.20 -1.16
CA PHE A 196 18.76 12.20 -2.17
C PHE A 196 18.81 12.68 -3.62
N ILE A 197 18.83 13.99 -3.88
CA ILE A 197 18.72 14.54 -5.25
C ILE A 197 19.77 15.63 -5.49
N SER A 198 19.70 16.76 -4.76
CA SER A 198 20.46 17.96 -5.12
C SER A 198 21.85 18.09 -4.49
N GLY A 199 22.21 17.20 -3.56
CA GLY A 199 23.53 17.21 -2.93
C GLY A 199 24.63 16.69 -3.87
N PRO A 200 25.90 17.14 -3.75
CA PRO A 200 26.95 16.80 -4.73
C PRO A 200 27.24 15.31 -4.88
N VAL A 201 27.02 14.52 -3.83
CA VAL A 201 27.17 13.06 -3.87
C VAL A 201 25.99 12.40 -4.59
N ALA A 202 24.76 12.86 -4.31
CA ALA A 202 23.55 12.39 -4.98
C ALA A 202 23.57 12.73 -6.46
N VAL A 203 23.87 13.98 -6.82
CA VAL A 203 23.95 14.46 -8.21
C VAL A 203 24.89 13.59 -9.04
N ARG A 204 26.12 13.37 -8.56
CA ARG A 204 27.10 12.55 -9.29
C ARG A 204 26.68 11.09 -9.40
N THR A 205 26.01 10.55 -8.38
CA THR A 205 25.49 9.17 -8.41
C THR A 205 24.37 9.04 -9.44
N TRP A 206 23.42 9.96 -9.45
CA TRP A 206 22.31 9.94 -10.40
C TRP A 206 22.77 10.12 -11.84
N ILE A 207 23.61 11.12 -12.11
CA ILE A 207 24.16 11.36 -13.45
C ILE A 207 24.88 10.11 -13.97
N TYR A 208 25.71 9.46 -13.14
CA TYR A 208 26.41 8.25 -13.55
C TYR A 208 25.46 7.16 -14.08
N PHE A 209 24.36 6.89 -13.38
CA PHE A 209 23.40 5.88 -13.83
C PHE A 209 22.47 6.40 -14.93
N ASP A 210 22.13 7.68 -14.96
CA ASP A 210 21.32 8.29 -16.03
C ASP A 210 22.05 8.19 -17.38
N ASP A 211 23.35 8.51 -17.39
CA ASP A 211 24.25 8.39 -18.54
C ASP A 211 24.44 6.92 -18.93
N LEU A 212 24.68 6.03 -17.96
CA LEU A 212 24.86 4.60 -18.23
C LEU A 212 23.65 3.98 -18.96
N PHE A 213 22.44 4.44 -18.63
CA PHE A 213 21.21 3.97 -19.26
C PHE A 213 20.76 4.84 -20.46
N ASN A 214 21.49 5.91 -20.79
CA ASN A 214 21.13 6.90 -21.80
C ASN A 214 19.68 7.43 -21.64
N LEU A 215 19.27 7.75 -20.41
CA LEU A 215 17.91 8.21 -20.11
C LEU A 215 17.73 9.72 -20.24
N ASN A 216 18.78 10.50 -19.96
CA ASN A 216 18.76 11.97 -19.97
C ASN A 216 17.57 12.55 -19.18
N CYS A 217 17.22 11.96 -18.04
CA CYS A 217 16.03 12.32 -17.28
C CYS A 217 16.35 12.94 -15.91
N PHE A 218 17.62 12.92 -15.49
CA PHE A 218 18.01 13.52 -14.21
C PHE A 218 17.99 15.04 -14.24
N ASN A 219 17.35 15.65 -13.23
CA ASN A 219 17.37 17.10 -13.02
C ASN A 219 17.23 17.39 -11.52
N THR A 220 18.08 18.29 -11.00
CA THR A 220 18.14 18.65 -9.58
C THR A 220 16.90 19.35 -9.05
N HIS A 221 16.02 19.85 -9.91
CA HIS A 221 14.76 20.50 -9.51
C HIS A 221 13.60 19.52 -9.41
N LEU A 222 13.77 18.26 -9.82
CA LEU A 222 12.70 17.27 -9.76
C LEU A 222 12.44 16.81 -8.33
N SER A 223 11.16 16.64 -8.00
CA SER A 223 10.81 15.89 -6.80
C SER A 223 11.23 14.43 -6.93
N LEU A 224 11.50 13.77 -5.80
CA LEU A 224 11.87 12.35 -5.79
C LEU A 224 10.82 11.49 -6.52
N LYS A 225 9.54 11.81 -6.32
CA LYS A 225 8.42 11.12 -6.96
C LYS A 225 8.47 11.24 -8.49
N MET A 226 8.80 12.41 -9.02
CA MET A 226 8.92 12.63 -10.47
C MET A 226 10.13 11.90 -11.06
N LEU A 227 11.28 11.94 -10.37
CA LEU A 227 12.47 11.22 -10.79
C LEU A 227 12.24 9.70 -10.83
N LEU A 228 11.59 9.15 -9.80
CA LEU A 228 11.23 7.72 -9.78
C LEU A 228 10.26 7.35 -10.91
N LYS A 229 9.27 8.21 -11.22
CA LYS A 229 8.36 7.99 -12.35
C LYS A 229 9.09 7.99 -13.70
N ALA A 230 10.08 8.86 -13.88
CA ALA A 230 10.88 8.91 -15.10
C ALA A 230 11.74 7.64 -15.26
N TRP A 231 12.26 7.11 -14.16
CA TRP A 231 13.06 5.89 -14.15
C TRP A 231 12.24 4.62 -14.34
N PHE A 232 11.10 4.50 -13.66
CA PHE A 232 10.38 3.24 -13.57
C PHE A 232 9.67 2.87 -14.86
N ILE A 233 9.69 1.57 -15.16
CA ILE A 233 8.95 0.95 -16.26
C ILE A 233 7.88 0.04 -15.65
N ASN A 234 6.75 -0.10 -16.36
CA ASN A 234 5.68 -1.04 -16.03
C ASN A 234 6.07 -2.51 -16.30
N SER A 235 7.20 -2.94 -15.73
CA SER A 235 7.73 -4.29 -15.78
C SER A 235 8.39 -4.59 -14.43
N LYS A 236 7.79 -5.51 -13.66
CA LYS A 236 8.28 -5.86 -12.33
C LYS A 236 9.65 -6.53 -12.43
N GLY A 237 10.55 -6.18 -11.51
CA GLY A 237 11.92 -6.73 -11.50
C GLY A 237 12.82 -6.22 -12.60
N HIS A 238 12.40 -5.20 -13.36
CA HIS A 238 13.25 -4.55 -14.33
C HIS A 238 14.39 -3.78 -13.64
N ILE A 239 15.58 -3.78 -14.23
CA ILE A 239 16.77 -3.14 -13.65
C ILE A 239 16.57 -1.64 -13.41
N ARG A 240 15.83 -0.96 -14.30
CA ARG A 240 15.44 0.46 -14.12
C ARG A 240 14.56 0.73 -12.91
N ASN A 241 13.86 -0.27 -12.37
CA ASN A 241 13.10 -0.14 -11.13
C ASN A 241 13.98 -0.39 -9.91
N CYS A 242 15.01 -1.23 -10.06
CA CYS A 242 15.93 -1.59 -8.99
C CYS A 242 16.95 -0.47 -8.71
N ILE A 243 17.56 0.10 -9.75
CA ILE A 243 18.62 1.13 -9.63
C ILE A 243 18.21 2.30 -8.75
N PRO A 244 17.06 2.98 -8.97
CA PRO A 244 16.64 4.10 -8.13
C PRO A 244 16.48 3.73 -6.66
N CYS A 245 15.94 2.55 -6.36
CA CYS A 245 15.78 2.07 -4.99
C CYS A 245 17.14 1.84 -4.31
N LEU A 246 18.10 1.28 -5.05
CA LEU A 246 19.46 1.08 -4.55
C LEU A 246 20.19 2.41 -4.34
N ILE A 247 20.02 3.39 -5.24
CA ILE A 247 20.57 4.74 -5.08
C ILE A 247 20.08 5.36 -3.77
N LEU A 248 18.79 5.34 -3.52
CA LEU A 248 18.22 5.89 -2.28
C LEU A 248 18.75 5.19 -1.03
N TRP A 249 18.81 3.86 -1.06
CA TRP A 249 19.36 3.07 0.05
C TRP A 249 20.83 3.41 0.35
N PHE A 250 21.68 3.40 -0.67
CA PHE A 250 23.11 3.58 -0.48
C PHE A 250 23.51 5.04 -0.22
N LEU A 251 22.74 6.03 -0.72
CA LEU A 251 22.90 7.42 -0.29
C LEU A 251 22.56 7.61 1.19
N TRP A 252 21.50 6.95 1.66
CA TRP A 252 21.15 6.96 3.08
C TRP A 252 22.23 6.27 3.93
N LEU A 253 22.75 5.14 3.47
CA LEU A 253 23.81 4.41 4.16
C LEU A 253 25.11 5.24 4.22
N GLU A 254 25.52 5.85 3.12
CA GLU A 254 26.72 6.71 3.04
C GLU A 254 26.60 7.93 3.96
N ARG A 255 25.42 8.56 3.99
CA ARG A 255 25.13 9.64 4.93
C ARG A 255 25.27 9.19 6.38
N ASN A 256 24.73 8.02 6.73
CA ASN A 256 24.82 7.51 8.10
C ASN A 256 26.24 7.15 8.49
N ASN A 257 27.00 6.50 7.60
CA ASN A 257 28.43 6.27 7.82
C ASN A 257 29.17 7.57 8.10
N SER A 258 28.80 8.65 7.39
CA SER A 258 29.38 9.96 7.62
C SER A 258 29.05 10.56 8.97
N ILE A 259 27.80 10.44 9.41
CA ILE A 259 27.35 10.98 10.70
C ILE A 259 27.91 10.18 11.88
N PHE A 260 27.90 8.85 11.80
CA PHE A 260 28.21 8.00 12.95
C PHE A 260 29.68 7.57 13.02
N ASN A 261 30.34 7.42 11.87
CA ASN A 261 31.73 6.96 11.80
C ASN A 261 32.71 8.06 11.36
N GLY A 262 32.22 9.28 11.10
CA GLY A 262 33.06 10.42 10.69
C GLY A 262 33.68 10.30 9.30
N VAL A 263 33.20 9.37 8.47
CA VAL A 263 33.74 9.13 7.12
C VAL A 263 33.16 10.15 6.14
N LYS A 264 33.98 10.82 5.32
CA LYS A 264 33.45 11.76 4.33
C LYS A 264 32.66 11.03 3.24
N MET A 265 31.47 11.53 2.91
CA MET A 265 30.64 10.94 1.86
C MET A 265 31.34 10.97 0.49
N ASN A 266 31.27 9.86 -0.24
CA ASN A 266 31.84 9.70 -1.57
C ASN A 266 30.90 8.96 -2.53
N HIS A 267 30.55 9.61 -3.64
CA HIS A 267 29.71 9.04 -4.70
C HIS A 267 30.29 7.77 -5.34
N ILE A 268 31.62 7.62 -5.36
CA ILE A 268 32.28 6.42 -5.91
C ILE A 268 31.91 5.19 -5.06
N ASN A 269 31.88 5.32 -3.73
CA ASN A 269 31.48 4.24 -2.82
C ASN A 269 30.03 3.82 -3.10
N VAL A 270 29.13 4.80 -3.23
CA VAL A 270 27.72 4.57 -3.51
C VAL A 270 27.54 3.82 -4.84
N ILE A 271 28.20 4.28 -5.90
CA ILE A 271 28.16 3.63 -7.22
C ILE A 271 28.68 2.19 -7.11
N GLN A 272 29.81 1.97 -6.43
CA GLN A 272 30.40 0.65 -6.29
C GLN A 272 29.47 -0.30 -5.51
N TRP A 273 28.92 0.14 -4.38
CA TRP A 273 27.97 -0.67 -3.60
C TRP A 273 26.70 -1.03 -4.38
N ILE A 274 26.21 -0.13 -5.23
CA ILE A 274 25.08 -0.44 -6.12
C ILE A 274 25.46 -1.55 -7.10
N LYS A 275 26.63 -1.46 -7.74
CA LYS A 275 27.13 -2.50 -8.67
C LYS A 275 27.31 -3.84 -7.96
N ASP A 276 27.99 -3.85 -6.81
CA ASP A 276 28.20 -5.05 -6.00
C ASP A 276 26.86 -5.67 -5.58
N LYS A 277 25.89 -4.83 -5.22
CA LYS A 277 24.56 -5.31 -4.86
C LYS A 277 23.83 -5.92 -6.04
N ILE A 278 23.88 -5.31 -7.22
CA ILE A 278 23.30 -5.88 -8.45
C ILE A 278 23.95 -7.21 -8.78
N LEU A 279 25.28 -7.29 -8.72
CA LEU A 279 26.01 -8.54 -8.96
C LEU A 279 25.58 -9.62 -7.97
N SER A 280 25.42 -9.27 -6.69
CA SER A 280 24.90 -10.21 -5.68
C SER A 280 23.50 -10.73 -6.04
N LEU A 281 22.60 -9.86 -6.53
CA LEU A 281 21.22 -10.21 -6.92
C LEU A 281 21.19 -11.10 -8.16
N VAL A 282 22.11 -10.87 -9.11
CA VAL A 282 22.31 -11.72 -10.28
C VAL A 282 22.81 -13.11 -9.86
N ASN A 283 23.79 -13.17 -8.97
CA ASN A 283 24.38 -14.44 -8.50
C ASN A 283 23.36 -15.34 -7.78
N VAL A 284 22.34 -14.75 -7.14
CA VAL A 284 21.24 -15.50 -6.51
C VAL A 284 19.99 -15.61 -7.40
N ASN A 285 20.10 -15.32 -8.70
CA ASN A 285 19.03 -15.40 -9.70
C ASN A 285 17.77 -14.54 -9.41
N LEU A 286 17.89 -13.51 -8.57
CA LEU A 286 16.80 -12.54 -8.33
C LEU A 286 16.73 -11.47 -9.42
N LEU A 287 17.83 -11.25 -10.15
CA LEU A 287 17.88 -10.52 -11.40
C LEU A 287 18.38 -11.47 -12.50
N THR A 288 17.64 -11.55 -13.59
CA THR A 288 17.96 -12.44 -14.72
C THR A 288 18.11 -11.64 -16.00
N VAL A 289 18.48 -12.28 -17.11
CA VAL A 289 18.57 -11.64 -18.43
C VAL A 289 17.28 -10.89 -18.79
N LYS A 290 16.11 -11.40 -18.36
CA LYS A 290 14.80 -10.75 -18.58
C LYS A 290 14.68 -9.40 -17.86
N SER A 291 15.31 -9.25 -16.70
CA SER A 291 15.34 -7.99 -15.94
C SER A 291 16.06 -6.86 -16.69
N PHE A 292 16.88 -7.20 -17.69
CA PHE A 292 17.67 -6.29 -18.51
C PHE A 292 17.12 -6.17 -19.95
N SER A 293 15.84 -6.46 -20.17
CA SER A 293 15.20 -6.30 -21.48
C SER A 293 15.46 -4.89 -22.05
N ASN A 294 15.94 -4.80 -23.30
CA ASN A 294 16.36 -3.56 -23.98
C ASN A 294 17.57 -2.82 -23.36
N TYR A 295 18.11 -3.29 -22.24
CA TYR A 295 19.28 -2.75 -21.55
C TYR A 295 20.34 -3.83 -21.32
N PHE A 296 20.54 -4.74 -22.28
CA PHE A 296 21.59 -5.75 -22.15
C PHE A 296 23.00 -5.14 -22.32
N HIS A 297 23.13 -4.03 -23.07
CA HIS A 297 24.43 -3.40 -23.34
C HIS A 297 25.15 -2.87 -22.09
N ILE A 298 24.43 -2.61 -21.00
CA ILE A 298 25.00 -2.07 -19.75
C ILE A 298 25.54 -3.16 -18.81
N THR A 299 25.30 -4.45 -19.09
CA THR A 299 25.65 -5.54 -18.17
C THR A 299 27.14 -5.57 -17.87
N SER A 300 27.99 -5.36 -18.88
CA SER A 300 29.44 -5.31 -18.72
C SER A 300 29.89 -4.17 -17.79
N SER A 301 29.30 -2.99 -17.91
CA SER A 301 29.59 -1.83 -17.04
C SER A 301 29.17 -2.05 -15.59
N LEU A 302 28.22 -2.96 -15.37
CA LEU A 302 27.76 -3.42 -14.05
C LEU A 302 28.54 -4.65 -13.54
N GLY A 303 29.56 -5.11 -14.27
CA GLY A 303 30.37 -6.27 -13.90
C GLY A 303 29.71 -7.63 -14.15
N ILE A 304 28.66 -7.68 -14.99
CA ILE A 304 27.91 -8.90 -15.30
C ILE A 304 28.40 -9.49 -16.63
N SER A 305 28.89 -10.72 -16.58
CA SER A 305 29.37 -11.49 -17.73
C SER A 305 28.34 -12.52 -18.21
N TRP A 306 27.28 -12.05 -18.86
CA TRP A 306 26.34 -12.93 -19.57
C TRP A 306 26.70 -13.08 -21.04
N LEU A 307 26.53 -14.29 -21.57
CA LEU A 307 26.53 -14.49 -23.01
C LEU A 307 25.36 -13.71 -23.60
N LYS A 308 25.63 -12.92 -24.64
CA LYS A 308 24.62 -12.13 -25.33
C LYS A 308 23.51 -13.11 -25.77
N PRO A 309 22.26 -12.97 -25.30
CA PRO A 309 21.20 -13.86 -25.72
C PRO A 309 21.12 -13.78 -27.25
N PRO A 310 20.97 -14.91 -27.96
CA PRO A 310 20.83 -14.87 -29.41
C PRO A 310 19.72 -13.88 -29.75
N ASN A 311 20.06 -12.88 -30.56
CA ASN A 311 19.09 -11.88 -31.02
C ASN A 311 18.01 -12.64 -31.80
N ALA A 312 16.94 -13.04 -31.12
CA ALA A 312 15.74 -13.56 -31.75
C ALA A 312 15.01 -12.36 -32.36
N PHE A 313 15.59 -11.74 -33.39
CA PHE A 313 14.83 -10.87 -34.26
C PHE A 313 13.84 -11.76 -34.98
N LYS A 314 12.60 -11.79 -34.47
CA LYS A 314 11.49 -12.30 -35.26
C LYS A 314 11.16 -11.22 -36.28
N VAL A 315 11.85 -11.24 -37.42
CA VAL A 315 11.53 -10.38 -38.56
C VAL A 315 10.15 -10.80 -39.04
N LEU A 316 9.15 -9.97 -38.78
CA LEU A 316 7.79 -10.17 -39.26
C LEU A 316 7.72 -9.59 -40.67
N TYR A 317 7.74 -10.46 -41.68
CA TYR A 317 7.50 -10.05 -43.06
C TYR A 317 6.01 -9.76 -43.28
N TRP A 318 5.70 -8.73 -44.06
CA TRP A 318 4.33 -8.48 -44.47
C TRP A 318 3.87 -9.60 -45.42
N ILE A 319 2.87 -10.37 -44.99
CA ILE A 319 2.26 -11.43 -45.80
C ILE A 319 1.27 -10.80 -46.77
N LYS A 320 1.51 -10.94 -48.08
CA LYS A 320 0.62 -10.46 -49.16
C LYS A 320 -0.73 -11.19 -49.12
N PRO A 321 -1.86 -10.49 -49.38
CA PRO A 321 -3.13 -11.17 -49.59
C PRO A 321 -3.13 -11.95 -50.92
N PRO A 322 -4.05 -12.91 -51.13
CA PRO A 322 -4.22 -13.61 -52.41
C PRO A 322 -4.44 -12.64 -53.58
N PRO A 323 -4.25 -13.08 -54.85
CA PRO A 323 -4.60 -12.28 -56.02
C PRO A 323 -6.04 -11.77 -55.93
N ASN A 324 -6.26 -10.50 -56.30
CA ASN A 324 -7.54 -9.78 -56.13
C ASN A 324 -8.02 -9.61 -54.68
N GLY A 325 -7.21 -9.98 -53.69
CA GLY A 325 -7.47 -9.74 -52.28
C GLY A 325 -6.93 -8.39 -51.80
N PHE A 326 -7.62 -7.81 -50.83
CA PHE A 326 -7.16 -6.64 -50.10
C PHE A 326 -6.73 -7.02 -48.68
N LYS A 327 -5.75 -6.30 -48.13
CA LYS A 327 -5.30 -6.47 -46.75
C LYS A 327 -5.47 -5.19 -45.96
N LEU A 328 -6.40 -5.23 -45.01
CA LEU A 328 -6.60 -4.22 -44.00
C LEU A 328 -5.60 -4.42 -42.86
N ASN A 329 -4.77 -3.41 -42.59
CA ASN A 329 -3.91 -3.36 -41.41
C ASN A 329 -4.40 -2.20 -40.53
N VAL A 330 -4.72 -2.50 -39.28
CA VAL A 330 -5.28 -1.52 -38.32
C VAL A 330 -4.31 -1.25 -37.17
N HIS A 331 -4.44 -0.07 -36.58
CA HIS A 331 -3.75 0.33 -35.36
C HIS A 331 -4.70 1.13 -34.47
N GLY A 332 -4.59 0.93 -33.15
CA GLY A 332 -5.34 1.68 -32.15
C GLY A 332 -4.43 2.12 -31.01
N SER A 333 -4.69 3.33 -30.52
CA SER A 333 -4.13 3.91 -29.31
C SER A 333 -5.26 4.33 -28.36
N ASP A 334 -4.91 4.85 -27.20
CA ASP A 334 -5.92 5.33 -26.22
C ASP A 334 -6.64 6.62 -26.66
N THR A 335 -6.21 7.25 -27.75
CA THR A 335 -6.74 8.54 -28.22
C THR A 335 -7.15 8.54 -29.69
N GLY A 336 -6.90 7.45 -30.43
CA GLY A 336 -7.19 7.40 -31.84
C GLY A 336 -7.09 6.01 -32.43
N CYS A 337 -7.65 5.88 -33.62
CA CYS A 337 -7.63 4.66 -34.41
C CYS A 337 -7.32 4.98 -35.87
N GLY A 338 -6.83 3.99 -36.61
CA GLY A 338 -6.58 4.14 -38.02
C GLY A 338 -6.21 2.83 -38.68
N GLY A 339 -6.15 2.86 -40.00
CA GLY A 339 -5.81 1.69 -40.78
C GLY A 339 -5.44 2.04 -42.21
N LEU A 340 -4.90 1.03 -42.88
CA LEU A 340 -4.53 1.11 -44.27
C LEU A 340 -4.93 -0.18 -44.98
N ILE A 341 -5.46 -0.03 -46.20
CA ILE A 341 -5.86 -1.11 -47.08
C ILE A 341 -4.85 -1.16 -48.22
N ARG A 342 -4.26 -2.33 -48.47
CA ARG A 342 -3.35 -2.58 -49.58
C ARG A 342 -3.88 -3.67 -50.51
N ASP A 343 -3.57 -3.57 -51.79
CA ASP A 343 -3.81 -4.67 -52.74
C ASP A 343 -2.76 -5.79 -52.59
N SER A 344 -2.92 -6.84 -53.39
CA SER A 344 -1.97 -7.97 -53.48
C SER A 344 -0.57 -7.60 -54.00
N ASN A 345 -0.44 -6.47 -54.70
CA ASN A 345 0.85 -5.93 -55.15
C ASN A 345 1.55 -5.11 -54.04
N GLY A 346 0.83 -4.75 -52.98
CA GLY A 346 1.32 -3.92 -51.88
C GLY A 346 1.06 -2.43 -52.06
N HIS A 347 0.33 -2.03 -53.11
CA HIS A 347 -0.07 -0.64 -53.30
C HIS A 347 -1.07 -0.24 -52.22
N LEU A 348 -0.87 0.95 -51.67
CA LEU A 348 -1.85 1.57 -50.77
C LEU A 348 -3.08 1.97 -51.58
N ILE A 349 -4.23 1.44 -51.19
CA ILE A 349 -5.53 1.76 -51.80
C ILE A 349 -6.20 2.88 -51.00
N ILE A 350 -6.31 2.69 -49.69
CA ILE A 350 -6.93 3.65 -48.77
C ILE A 350 -6.12 3.68 -47.48
N ALA A 351 -6.01 4.87 -46.87
CA ALA A 351 -5.60 5.04 -45.49
C ALA A 351 -6.63 5.91 -44.77
N PHE A 352 -6.89 5.61 -43.50
CA PHE A 352 -7.83 6.34 -42.67
C PHE A 352 -7.31 6.48 -41.25
N ALA A 353 -7.75 7.53 -40.58
CA ALA A 353 -7.50 7.78 -39.17
C ALA A 353 -8.66 8.57 -38.57
N GLY A 354 -8.94 8.34 -37.28
CA GLY A 354 -10.01 9.03 -36.56
C GLY A 354 -9.71 9.13 -35.06
N PRO A 355 -10.13 10.23 -34.40
CA PRO A 355 -9.98 10.39 -32.96
C PRO A 355 -10.94 9.45 -32.21
N ILE A 356 -10.54 9.05 -31.00
CA ILE A 356 -11.41 8.32 -30.07
C ILE A 356 -11.51 9.12 -28.78
N HIS A 357 -12.74 9.42 -28.39
CA HIS A 357 -13.00 10.25 -27.21
C HIS A 357 -13.17 9.42 -25.93
N ASN A 358 -13.58 8.16 -26.03
CA ASN A 358 -13.71 7.23 -24.90
C ASN A 358 -13.51 5.79 -25.39
N GLY A 359 -12.41 5.15 -24.97
CA GLY A 359 -12.10 3.76 -25.30
C GLY A 359 -10.71 3.36 -24.83
N ASN A 360 -10.48 2.08 -24.62
CA ASN A 360 -9.14 1.53 -24.45
C ASN A 360 -8.57 1.12 -25.81
N LYS A 361 -7.29 0.75 -25.85
CA LYS A 361 -6.62 0.26 -27.05
C LYS A 361 -7.40 -0.82 -27.83
N ASP A 362 -8.05 -1.75 -27.15
CA ASP A 362 -8.79 -2.84 -27.79
C ASP A 362 -10.06 -2.32 -28.48
N TYR A 363 -10.78 -1.40 -27.83
CA TYR A 363 -11.90 -0.69 -28.43
C TYR A 363 -11.47 0.09 -29.67
N ALA A 364 -10.32 0.77 -29.61
CA ALA A 364 -9.77 1.51 -30.73
C ALA A 364 -9.43 0.62 -31.93
N ILE A 365 -8.86 -0.56 -31.68
CA ILE A 365 -8.58 -1.55 -32.72
C ILE A 365 -9.90 -2.04 -33.34
N GLY A 366 -10.90 -2.36 -32.51
CA GLY A 366 -12.22 -2.80 -33.00
C GLY A 366 -12.91 -1.77 -33.89
N LEU A 367 -12.81 -0.49 -33.52
CA LEU A 367 -13.38 0.62 -34.29
C LEU A 367 -12.66 0.82 -35.63
N ALA A 368 -11.32 0.68 -35.64
CA ALA A 368 -10.56 0.70 -36.90
C ALA A 368 -10.91 -0.48 -37.82
N ILE A 369 -11.19 -1.66 -37.27
CA ILE A 369 -11.63 -2.81 -38.08
C ILE A 369 -12.99 -2.51 -38.71
N LEU A 370 -13.95 -2.02 -37.91
CA LEU A 370 -15.30 -1.70 -38.38
C LEU A 370 -15.28 -0.64 -39.49
N TYR A 371 -14.40 0.35 -39.40
CA TYR A 371 -14.28 1.40 -40.41
C TYR A 371 -13.59 0.94 -41.70
N GLY A 372 -12.75 -0.09 -41.61
CA GLY A 372 -11.98 -0.61 -42.74
C GLY A 372 -12.62 -1.78 -43.49
N ILE A 373 -13.76 -2.31 -43.00
CA ILE A 373 -14.63 -3.29 -43.66
C ILE A 373 -15.77 -2.52 -44.32
#